data_AF-F9ZKU7-F1
#
_entry.id   AF-F9ZKU7-F1
#
_cell.length_a   1.000
_cell.length_b   1.000
_cell.length_c   1.000
_cell.angle_alpha   90.00
_cell.angle_beta   90.00
_cell.angle_gamma   90.00
#
_symmetry.space_group_name_H-M   'P 1'
#
loop_
_entity.id
_entity.type
_entity.pdbx_description
1 polymer ?
#
loop_
_entity_poly.entity_id
_entity_poly.type
_entity_poly.pdbx_seq_one_letter_code
_entity_poly.pdbx_strand_id
1 'polypeptide(L)'
;MEDAEIILMFSLLAIPVAIWLQLWVKDRRERRKNTLGEEEFESTSRAFISILIEGTAMIGGLIMIIMATSGVGKYILNFYL
;
A
#
# COMPACT_ATOMS: atom_id res chain seq x y z
N MET A 1 20.44 -7.10 19.03
CA MET A 1 20.62 -5.78 18.41
C MET A 1 20.46 -5.89 16.91
N GLU A 2 21.16 -6.82 16.26
CA GLU A 2 21.06 -7.10 14.82
C GLU A 2 19.61 -7.39 14.33
N ASP A 3 18.86 -8.26 15.02
CA ASP A 3 17.47 -8.57 14.64
C ASP A 3 16.53 -7.34 14.74
N ALA A 4 16.74 -6.49 15.74
CA ALA A 4 15.92 -5.30 15.95
C ALA A 4 16.17 -4.24 14.88
N GLU A 5 17.44 -4.08 14.47
CA GLU A 5 17.84 -3.19 13.38
C GLU A 5 17.33 -3.69 12.02
N ILE A 6 17.37 -5.00 11.79
CA ILE A 6 16.78 -5.62 10.59
C ILE A 6 15.28 -5.35 10.53
N ILE A 7 14.55 -5.57 11.63
CA ILE A 7 13.11 -5.29 11.71
C ILE A 7 12.81 -3.81 11.45
N LEU A 8 13.61 -2.91 12.01
CA LEU A 8 13.48 -1.47 11.79
C LEU A 8 13.69 -1.12 10.31
N MET A 9 14.73 -1.64 9.69
CA MET A 9 15.04 -1.41 8.29
C MET A 9 13.89 -1.87 7.37
N PHE A 10 13.35 -3.08 7.58
CA PHE A 10 12.18 -3.55 6.83
C PHE A 10 10.94 -2.69 7.08
N SER A 11 10.72 -2.25 8.32
CA SER A 11 9.59 -1.37 8.67
C SER A 11 9.69 -0.04 7.94
N LEU A 12 10.89 0.55 7.89
CA LEU A 12 11.12 1.81 7.17
C LEU A 12 10.96 1.65 5.66
N LEU A 13 11.39 0.53 5.07
CA LEU A 13 11.24 0.24 3.64
C LEU A 13 9.79 -0.10 3.25
N ALA A 14 8.99 -0.65 4.18
CA ALA A 14 7.58 -0.94 3.90
C ALA A 14 6.74 0.33 3.65
N ILE A 15 7.13 1.47 4.23
CA ILE A 15 6.43 2.76 4.06
C ILE A 15 6.48 3.25 2.60
N PRO A 16 7.65 3.45 1.96
CA PRO A 16 7.72 3.89 0.57
C PRO A 16 7.09 2.87 -0.38
N VAL A 17 7.21 1.56 -0.10
CA VAL A 17 6.53 0.51 -0.89
C VAL A 17 5.01 0.66 -0.82
N ALA A 18 4.46 0.87 0.38
CA ALA A 18 3.05 1.11 0.56
C ALA A 18 2.59 2.37 -0.18
N ILE A 19 3.31 3.49 -0.06
CA ILE A 19 3.00 4.74 -0.76
C ILE A 19 3.03 4.54 -2.28
N TRP A 20 4.07 3.89 -2.80
CA TRP A 20 4.20 3.60 -4.23
C TRP A 20 3.01 2.78 -4.74
N LEU A 21 2.58 1.79 -3.97
CA LEU A 21 1.46 0.93 -4.32
C LEU A 21 0.11 1.69 -4.30
N GLN A 22 -0.08 2.64 -3.36
CA GLN A 22 -1.24 3.54 -3.37
C GLN A 22 -1.24 4.47 -4.58
N LEU A 23 -0.07 5.03 -4.94
CA LEU A 23 0.08 5.88 -6.13
C LEU A 23 -0.19 5.10 -7.42
N TRP A 24 0.27 3.85 -7.49
CA TRP A 24 0.00 2.97 -8.61
C TRP A 24 -1.50 2.68 -8.78
N VAL A 25 -2.22 2.42 -7.68
CA VAL A 25 -3.68 2.27 -7.72
C VAL A 25 -4.36 3.54 -8.21
N LYS A 26 -3.93 4.71 -7.71
CA LYS A 26 -4.47 6.01 -8.13
C LYS A 26 -4.26 6.24 -9.64
N ASP A 27 -3.05 6.06 -10.12
CA ASP A 27 -2.68 6.20 -11.53
C ASP A 27 -3.42 5.20 -12.43
N ARG A 28 -3.63 3.96 -11.95
CA ARG A 28 -4.45 2.97 -12.65
C ARG A 28 -5.91 3.40 -12.79
N ARG A 29 -6.49 4.01 -11.75
CA ARG A 29 -7.85 4.57 -11.79
C ARG A 29 -7.93 5.77 -12.73
N GLU A 30 -6.95 6.67 -12.66
CA GLU A 30 -6.90 7.87 -13.52
C GLU A 30 -6.78 7.50 -15.00
N ARG A 31 -5.98 6.50 -15.36
CA ARG A 31 -5.87 6.02 -16.75
C ARG A 31 -7.16 5.44 -17.35
N ARG A 32 -8.15 5.08 -16.54
CA ARG A 32 -9.44 4.57 -17.01
C ARG A 32 -10.53 5.63 -17.07
N LYS A 33 -10.24 6.85 -16.66
CA LYS A 33 -11.18 7.96 -16.78
C LYS A 33 -11.12 8.53 -18.18
N ASN A 34 -12.28 8.75 -18.79
CA ASN A 34 -12.37 9.45 -20.08
C ASN A 34 -12.17 10.97 -19.91
N THR A 35 -12.27 11.72 -21.01
CA THR A 35 -12.15 13.20 -21.02
C THR A 35 -13.22 13.92 -20.19
N LEU A 36 -14.34 13.26 -19.89
CA LEU A 36 -15.42 13.74 -19.02
C LEU A 36 -15.25 13.29 -17.55
N GLY A 37 -14.23 12.47 -17.25
CA GLY A 37 -13.90 11.99 -15.91
C GLY A 37 -14.64 10.72 -15.48
N GLU A 38 -15.41 10.10 -16.37
CA GLU A 38 -16.16 8.86 -16.12
C GLU A 38 -15.28 7.62 -16.31
N GLU A 39 -15.43 6.61 -15.45
CA GLU A 39 -14.73 5.33 -15.61
C GLU A 39 -15.39 4.49 -16.72
N GLU A 40 -14.66 4.27 -17.80
CA GLU A 40 -15.12 3.41 -18.90
C GLU A 40 -14.66 1.97 -18.69
N PHE A 41 -15.61 1.07 -18.39
CA PHE A 41 -15.36 -0.36 -18.36
C PHE A 41 -15.99 -1.02 -19.58
N GLU A 42 -15.16 -1.65 -20.43
CA GLU A 42 -15.64 -2.41 -21.60
C GLU A 42 -16.54 -3.60 -21.23
N SER A 43 -16.37 -4.18 -20.04
CA SER A 43 -17.20 -5.30 -19.58
C SER A 43 -17.26 -5.42 -18.06
N THR A 44 -18.36 -5.98 -17.55
CA THR A 44 -18.57 -6.25 -16.12
C THR A 44 -17.47 -7.13 -15.53
N SER A 45 -16.98 -8.12 -16.28
CA SER A 45 -15.88 -9.01 -15.83
C SER A 45 -14.56 -8.25 -15.68
N ARG A 46 -14.25 -7.32 -16.59
CA ARG A 46 -13.05 -6.46 -16.48
C ARG A 46 -13.16 -5.50 -15.30
N ALA A 47 -14.36 -4.94 -15.07
CA ALA A 47 -14.62 -4.09 -13.90
C ALA A 47 -14.37 -4.85 -12.59
N PHE A 48 -14.91 -6.06 -12.47
CA PHE A 48 -14.76 -6.89 -11.27
C PHE A 48 -13.30 -7.21 -10.96
N ILE A 49 -12.53 -7.67 -11.97
CA ILE A 49 -11.10 -7.95 -11.80
C ILE A 49 -10.32 -6.69 -11.42
N SER A 50 -10.66 -5.54 -12.01
CA SER A 50 -9.99 -4.27 -11.67
C SER A 50 -10.24 -3.87 -10.22
N ILE A 51 -11.49 -3.99 -9.75
CA ILE A 51 -11.87 -3.71 -8.36
C ILE A 51 -11.13 -4.64 -7.40
N LEU A 52 -11.02 -5.94 -7.71
CA LEU A 52 -10.29 -6.88 -6.86
C LEU A 52 -8.81 -6.54 -6.75
N ILE A 53 -8.15 -6.23 -7.87
CA ILE A 53 -6.72 -5.89 -7.89
C ILE A 53 -6.48 -4.60 -7.10
N GLU A 54 -7.27 -3.57 -7.36
CA GLU A 54 -7.13 -2.28 -6.67
C GLU A 54 -7.52 -2.37 -5.21
N GLY A 55 -8.59 -3.06 -4.88
CA GLY A 55 -9.02 -3.29 -3.50
C GLY A 55 -7.97 -4.04 -2.70
N THR A 56 -7.42 -5.12 -3.26
CA THR A 56 -6.34 -5.89 -2.63
C THR A 56 -5.09 -5.03 -2.44
N ALA A 57 -4.73 -4.23 -3.44
CA ALA A 57 -3.62 -3.30 -3.35
C ALA A 57 -3.83 -2.24 -2.24
N MET A 58 -5.01 -1.62 -2.18
CA MET A 58 -5.35 -0.64 -1.14
C MET A 58 -5.24 -1.24 0.26
N ILE A 59 -5.84 -2.43 0.47
CA ILE A 59 -5.83 -3.13 1.77
C ILE A 59 -4.41 -3.58 2.13
N GLY A 60 -3.67 -4.15 1.17
CA GLY A 60 -2.29 -4.58 1.38
C GLY A 60 -1.37 -3.42 1.76
N GLY A 61 -1.54 -2.26 1.12
CA GLY A 61 -0.82 -1.04 1.49
C GLY A 61 -1.13 -0.58 2.91
N LEU A 62 -2.39 -0.63 3.33
CA LEU A 62 -2.78 -0.28 4.71
C LEU A 62 -2.14 -1.23 5.74
N ILE A 63 -2.17 -2.55 5.47
CA ILE A 63 -1.53 -3.55 6.34
C ILE A 63 -0.03 -3.27 6.47
N MET A 64 0.65 -2.94 5.36
CA MET A 64 2.08 -2.59 5.40
C MET A 64 2.37 -1.38 6.29
N ILE A 65 1.55 -0.33 6.23
CA ILE A 65 1.70 0.85 7.10
C ILE A 65 1.48 0.50 8.58
N ILE A 66 0.47 -0.32 8.89
CA ILE A 66 0.20 -0.77 10.25
C ILE A 66 1.39 -1.57 10.80
N MET A 67 1.92 -2.52 10.01
CA MET A 67 3.07 -3.33 10.41
C MET A 67 4.34 -2.49 10.57
N ALA A 68 4.60 -1.58 9.63
CA ALA A 68 5.73 -0.65 9.70
C ALA A 68 5.68 0.19 10.97
N THR A 69 4.52 0.79 11.25
CA THR A 69 4.32 1.63 12.45
C THR A 69 4.48 0.80 13.73
N SER A 70 3.98 -0.42 13.75
CA SER A 70 4.14 -1.35 14.89
C SER A 70 5.60 -1.75 15.10
N GLY A 71 6.35 -2.00 14.03
CA GLY A 71 7.77 -2.35 14.09
C GLY A 71 8.63 -1.18 14.60
N VAL A 72 8.39 0.02 14.09
CA VAL A 72 9.04 1.25 14.57
C VAL A 72 8.70 1.48 16.05
N GLY A 73 7.42 1.37 16.43
CA GLY A 73 6.99 1.55 17.82
C GLY A 73 7.66 0.57 18.79
N LYS A 74 7.72 -0.72 18.43
CA LYS A 74 8.42 -1.73 19.25
C LYS A 74 9.91 -1.45 19.37
N TYR A 75 10.56 -1.00 18.30
CA TYR A 75 11.97 -0.63 18.34
C TYR A 75 12.21 0.52 19.31
N ILE A 76 11.41 1.59 19.23
CA ILE A 76 11.51 2.75 20.11
C ILE A 76 11.29 2.33 21.58
N LEU A 77 10.25 1.54 21.85
CA LEU A 77 9.98 1.06 23.21
C LEU A 77 11.14 0.23 23.74
N ASN A 78 11.63 -0.76 23.00
CA ASN A 78 12.72 -1.64 23.47
C ASN A 78 14.08 -0.93 23.58
N PHE A 79 14.28 0.17 22.88
CA PHE A 79 15.55 0.92 22.90
C PHE A 79 15.58 1.98 24.01
N TYR A 80 14.44 2.63 24.31
CA TYR A 80 14.36 3.77 25.23
C TYR A 80 13.74 3.46 26.61
N LEU A 81 12.97 2.37 26.75
CA LEU A 81 12.37 1.92 28.01
C LEU A 81 13.00 0.59 28.46
#